data_AF-A0A956WUW0-F1
#
_entry.id   AF-A0A956WUW0-F1
#
_cell.length_a   1.000
_cell.length_b   1.000
_cell.length_c   1.000
_cell.angle_alpha   90.00
_cell.angle_beta   90.00
_cell.angle_gamma   90.00
#
_symmetry.space_group_name_H-M   'P 1'
#
loop_
_entity.id
_entity.type
_entity.pdbx_description
1 polymer ?
#
loop_
_entity_poly.entity_id
_entity_poly.type
_entity_poly.pdbx_seq_one_letter_code
_entity_poly.pdbx_strand_id
1 'polypeptide(L)'
;YTDVLPSIMVDKVANPTTVPETGGNVTFTFTVTNNGTVGVTITSLQDDKFGTLAGDGDCQVGTALAPAESCTFDALFAVPPGTPGGTHVNTFTAKAKDADDNEAEDDDPA
;
A
#
# COMPACT_ATOMS: atom_id res chain seq x y z
N TYR A 1 15.27 23.39 18.22
CA TYR A 1 14.86 22.00 17.95
C TYR A 1 15.06 21.76 16.47
N THR A 2 15.63 20.61 16.10
CA THR A 2 15.69 20.15 14.71
C THR A 2 14.50 19.24 14.48
N ASP A 3 13.76 19.52 13.41
CA ASP A 3 12.65 18.69 12.98
C ASP A 3 13.15 17.30 12.53
N VAL A 4 12.37 16.26 12.80
CA VAL A 4 12.68 14.87 12.47
C VAL A 4 11.64 14.38 11.48
N LEU A 5 12.04 14.23 10.22
CA LEU A 5 11.12 13.84 9.16
C LEU A 5 10.58 12.41 9.36
N PRO A 6 9.31 12.16 9.00
CA PRO A 6 8.73 10.83 9.00
C PRO A 6 9.29 9.99 7.86
N SER A 7 9.14 8.67 8.00
CA SER A 7 9.50 7.70 6.96
C SER A 7 8.53 6.53 7.04
N ILE A 8 8.07 6.06 5.89
CA ILE A 8 7.25 4.87 5.77
C ILE A 8 7.86 3.94 4.72
N MET A 9 7.44 2.68 4.77
CA MET A 9 7.72 1.67 3.76
C MET A 9 6.42 0.95 3.41
N VAL A 10 6.20 0.66 2.13
CA VAL A 10 5.05 -0.14 1.69
C VAL A 10 5.48 -1.44 1.03
N ASP A 11 4.66 -2.47 1.21
CA ASP A 11 4.82 -3.76 0.52
C ASP A 11 3.47 -4.19 -0.06
N LYS A 12 3.50 -4.81 -1.24
CA LYS A 12 2.35 -5.38 -1.92
C LYS A 12 2.65 -6.80 -2.39
N VAL A 13 1.79 -7.74 -2.01
CA VAL A 13 1.95 -9.15 -2.38
C VAL A 13 0.69 -9.67 -3.07
N ALA A 14 0.84 -10.22 -4.26
CA ALA A 14 -0.23 -10.85 -5.04
C ALA A 14 -0.34 -12.35 -4.77
N ASN A 15 -1.55 -12.87 -4.60
CA ASN A 15 -1.83 -14.29 -4.49
C ASN A 15 -3.14 -14.67 -5.22
N PRO A 16 -3.09 -15.46 -6.32
CA PRO A 16 -1.88 -16.00 -6.95
C PRO A 16 -1.09 -14.94 -7.75
N THR A 17 0.19 -15.19 -8.00
CA THR A 17 1.06 -14.33 -8.83
C THR A 17 0.88 -14.54 -10.35
N THR A 18 0.07 -15.53 -10.75
CA THR A 18 -0.26 -15.81 -12.14
C THR A 18 -1.73 -16.15 -12.27
N VAL A 19 -2.38 -15.60 -13.31
CA VAL A 19 -3.77 -15.91 -13.69
C VAL A 19 -3.83 -16.40 -15.14
N PRO A 20 -4.88 -17.13 -15.55
CA PRO A 20 -5.12 -17.43 -16.96
C PRO A 20 -5.15 -16.16 -17.81
N GLU A 21 -4.87 -16.29 -19.11
CA GLU A 21 -4.95 -15.16 -20.06
C GLU A 21 -6.34 -14.52 -20.13
N THR A 22 -7.38 -15.27 -19.74
CA THR A 22 -8.77 -14.78 -19.61
C THR A 22 -8.98 -13.92 -18.36
N GLY A 23 -7.95 -13.68 -17.56
CA GLY A 23 -8.03 -12.99 -16.28
C GLY A 23 -8.37 -13.93 -15.12
N GLY A 24 -8.48 -13.34 -13.93
CA GLY A 24 -8.79 -14.07 -12.71
C GLY A 24 -8.82 -13.17 -11.48
N ASN A 25 -9.38 -13.69 -10.39
CA ASN A 25 -9.35 -12.98 -9.11
C ASN A 25 -8.01 -13.21 -8.43
N VAL A 26 -7.43 -12.12 -7.93
CA VAL A 26 -6.17 -12.11 -7.18
C VAL A 26 -6.42 -11.37 -5.87
N THR A 27 -6.01 -11.99 -4.77
CA THR A 27 -5.95 -11.31 -3.48
C THR A 27 -4.63 -10.58 -3.39
N PHE A 28 -4.68 -9.29 -3.11
CA PHE A 28 -3.51 -8.48 -2.83
C PHE A 28 -3.48 -8.15 -1.34
N THR A 29 -2.34 -8.43 -0.71
CA THR A 29 -2.04 -8.02 0.65
C THR A 29 -1.19 -6.76 0.58
N PHE A 30 -1.66 -5.68 1.21
CA PHE A 30 -0.99 -4.39 1.26
C PHE A 30 -0.52 -4.15 2.69
N THR A 31 0.74 -3.78 2.87
CA THR A 31 1.32 -3.48 4.18
C THR A 31 1.91 -2.09 4.17
N VAL A 32 1.66 -1.32 5.23
CA VAL A 32 2.29 -0.02 5.47
C VAL A 32 3.05 -0.11 6.79
N THR A 33 4.35 0.18 6.75
CA THR A 33 5.24 0.15 7.91
C THR A 33 5.81 1.53 8.18
N ASN A 34 5.74 2.00 9.42
CA ASN A 34 6.47 3.19 9.85
C ASN A 34 7.91 2.79 10.20
N ASN A 35 8.83 2.95 9.24
CA ASN A 35 10.26 2.71 9.44
C ASN A 35 11.02 3.96 9.94
N GLY A 36 10.31 5.04 10.25
CA GLY A 36 10.83 6.25 10.86
C GLY A 36 10.94 6.17 12.39
N THR A 37 11.35 7.28 13.00
CA THR A 37 11.49 7.42 14.47
C THR A 37 10.38 8.25 15.13
N VAL A 38 9.44 8.77 14.33
CA VAL A 38 8.29 9.56 14.78
C VAL A 38 7.00 8.84 14.40
N GLY A 39 5.94 9.03 15.18
CA GLY A 39 4.62 8.47 14.83
C GLY A 39 4.04 9.15 13.60
N VAL A 40 3.32 8.39 12.78
CA VAL A 40 2.68 8.88 11.55
C VAL A 40 1.21 8.49 11.50
N THR A 41 0.41 9.22 10.72
CA THR A 41 -0.98 8.89 10.39
C THR A 41 -1.12 8.75 8.88
N ILE A 42 -1.69 7.63 8.42
CA ILE A 42 -1.92 7.38 7.00
C ILE A 42 -2.94 8.39 6.45
N THR A 43 -2.61 9.04 5.34
CA THR A 43 -3.43 10.06 4.69
C THR A 43 -3.92 9.61 3.31
N SER A 44 -3.26 8.64 2.66
CA SER A 44 -3.66 8.12 1.36
C SER A 44 -3.23 6.67 1.18
N LEU A 45 -4.10 5.87 0.55
CA LEU A 45 -3.83 4.54 0.04
C LEU A 45 -4.32 4.48 -1.40
N GLN A 46 -3.40 4.35 -2.36
CA GLN A 46 -3.71 4.40 -3.79
C GLN A 46 -3.01 3.30 -4.55
N ASP A 47 -3.62 2.92 -5.66
CA ASP A 47 -3.17 1.87 -6.54
C ASP A 47 -3.39 2.31 -7.98
N ASP A 48 -2.39 2.15 -8.85
CA ASP A 48 -2.44 2.69 -10.20
C ASP A 48 -3.46 1.98 -11.12
N LYS A 49 -3.88 0.75 -10.79
CA LYS A 49 -4.92 0.02 -11.54
C LYS A 49 -6.27 -0.04 -10.82
N PHE A 50 -6.24 -0.08 -9.48
CA PHE A 50 -7.44 -0.26 -8.66
C PHE A 50 -7.97 1.05 -8.09
N GLY A 51 -7.20 2.14 -8.19
CA GLY A 51 -7.58 3.47 -7.73
C GLY A 51 -7.38 3.64 -6.23
N THR A 52 -8.24 4.44 -5.60
CA THR A 52 -8.20 4.64 -4.15
C THR A 52 -8.63 3.38 -3.41
N LEU A 53 -7.78 2.92 -2.50
CA LEU A 53 -8.03 1.75 -1.67
C LEU A 53 -8.72 2.18 -0.36
N ALA A 54 -9.77 1.45 0.02
CA ALA A 54 -10.51 1.74 1.25
C ALA A 54 -9.74 1.31 2.51
N GLY A 55 -8.87 0.30 2.39
CA GLY A 55 -8.28 -0.36 3.55
C GLY A 55 -9.28 -1.27 4.28
N ASP A 56 -8.96 -1.61 5.51
CA ASP A 56 -9.85 -2.31 6.44
C ASP A 56 -9.73 -1.78 7.88
N GLY A 57 -10.20 -2.55 8.86
CA GLY A 57 -10.14 -2.15 10.27
C GLY A 57 -8.73 -2.09 10.86
N ASP A 58 -7.74 -2.74 10.25
CA ASP A 58 -6.33 -2.71 10.66
C ASP A 58 -5.60 -1.57 9.94
N CYS A 59 -5.78 -1.44 8.63
CA CYS A 59 -5.01 -0.51 7.83
C CYS A 59 -5.90 0.27 6.86
N GLN A 60 -6.16 1.55 7.18
CA GLN A 60 -6.98 2.47 6.40
C GLN A 60 -6.50 3.91 6.56
N VAL A 61 -7.07 4.83 5.78
CA VAL A 61 -6.81 6.27 5.98
C VAL A 61 -7.24 6.68 7.39
N GLY A 62 -6.33 7.34 8.11
CA GLY A 62 -6.51 7.69 9.53
C GLY A 62 -5.89 6.69 10.51
N THR A 63 -5.40 5.54 10.07
CA THR A 63 -4.60 4.64 10.92
C THR A 63 -3.33 5.35 11.37
N ALA A 64 -3.09 5.39 12.68
CA ALA A 64 -1.87 5.90 13.27
C ALA A 64 -0.89 4.75 13.53
N LEU A 65 0.37 4.96 13.15
CA LEU A 65 1.46 3.99 13.32
C LEU A 65 2.56 4.62 14.19
N ALA A 66 2.84 4.00 15.33
CA ALA A 66 4.02 4.31 16.11
C ALA A 66 5.32 3.92 15.36
N PRO A 67 6.49 4.39 15.79
CA PRO A 67 7.76 3.95 15.22
C PRO A 67 7.90 2.42 15.25
N ALA A 68 8.32 1.83 14.14
CA ALA A 68 8.43 0.39 13.90
C ALA A 68 7.09 -0.39 13.93
N GLU A 69 5.94 0.29 13.93
CA GLU A 69 4.63 -0.34 13.78
C GLU A 69 4.26 -0.49 12.29
N SER A 70 3.45 -1.51 12.01
CA SER A 70 2.91 -1.78 10.67
C SER A 70 1.44 -2.14 10.75
N CYS A 71 0.68 -1.79 9.72
CA CYS A 71 -0.68 -2.29 9.49
C CYS A 71 -0.77 -3.00 8.14
N THR A 72 -1.75 -3.88 8.00
CA THR A 72 -1.97 -4.65 6.77
C THR A 72 -3.44 -4.78 6.43
N PHE A 73 -3.77 -4.90 5.15
CA PHE A 73 -5.12 -5.25 4.71
C PHE A 73 -5.08 -6.08 3.43
N ASP A 74 -6.12 -6.90 3.24
CA ASP A 74 -6.31 -7.71 2.04
C ASP A 74 -7.45 -7.15 1.17
N ALA A 75 -7.24 -7.13 -0.14
CA ALA A 75 -8.30 -6.82 -1.09
C ALA A 75 -8.30 -7.76 -2.30
N LEU A 76 -9.50 -8.22 -2.68
CA LEU A 76 -9.71 -9.09 -3.83
C LEU A 76 -10.03 -8.25 -5.07
N PHE A 77 -9.19 -8.34 -6.09
CA PHE A 77 -9.39 -7.66 -7.36
C PHE A 77 -9.45 -8.65 -8.53
N ALA A 78 -10.29 -8.33 -9.52
CA ALA A 78 -10.34 -9.05 -10.78
C ALA A 78 -9.29 -8.48 -11.74
N VAL A 79 -8.26 -9.26 -12.05
CA VAL A 79 -7.29 -8.93 -13.09
C VAL A 79 -7.95 -9.23 -14.45
N PRO A 80 -8.02 -8.25 -15.38
CA PRO A 80 -8.70 -8.42 -16.66
C PRO A 80 -7.93 -9.37 -17.60
N PRO A 81 -8.59 -9.86 -18.66
CA PRO A 81 -7.92 -10.62 -19.71
C PRO A 81 -6.71 -9.86 -20.28
N GLY A 82 -5.63 -10.58 -20.54
CA GLY A 82 -4.37 -10.05 -21.05
C GLY A 82 -3.85 -10.81 -22.26
N THR A 83 -2.67 -10.44 -22.74
CA THR A 83 -1.98 -11.24 -23.75
C THR A 83 -1.26 -12.43 -23.09
N PRO A 84 -1.24 -13.61 -23.72
CA PRO A 84 -0.46 -14.73 -23.22
C PRO A 84 1.02 -14.35 -23.09
N GLY A 85 1.58 -14.57 -21.89
CA GLY A 85 2.95 -14.17 -21.53
C GLY A 85 3.13 -12.68 -21.21
N GLY A 86 2.06 -11.89 -21.18
CA GLY A 86 2.09 -10.50 -20.72
C GLY A 86 2.27 -10.38 -19.20
N THR A 87 2.81 -9.26 -18.76
CA THR A 87 2.95 -8.92 -17.33
C THR A 87 1.88 -7.91 -16.95
N HIS A 88 1.17 -8.17 -15.86
CA HIS A 88 0.33 -7.18 -15.20
C HIS A 88 1.13 -6.61 -14.03
N VAL A 89 1.54 -5.34 -14.14
CA VAL A 89 2.23 -4.63 -13.07
C VAL A 89 1.25 -3.67 -12.43
N ASN A 90 1.26 -3.63 -11.10
CA ASN A 90 0.44 -2.74 -10.32
C ASN A 90 1.26 -2.11 -9.19
N THR A 91 1.22 -0.78 -9.09
CA THR A 91 1.94 0.00 -8.09
C THR A 91 1.00 0.46 -6.97
N PHE A 92 1.30 0.06 -5.74
CA PHE A 92 0.68 0.59 -4.54
C PHE A 92 1.47 1.79 -4.03
N THR A 93 0.78 2.87 -3.66
CA THR A 93 1.36 4.09 -3.10
C THR A 93 0.62 4.45 -1.82
N ALA A 94 1.38 4.65 -0.73
CA ALA A 94 0.83 5.19 0.51
C ALA A 94 1.46 6.53 0.85
N LYS A 95 0.68 7.39 1.51
CA LYS A 95 1.16 8.64 2.11
C LYS A 95 0.79 8.67 3.58
N ALA A 96 1.66 9.24 4.39
CA ALA A 96 1.42 9.47 5.82
C ALA A 96 2.00 10.81 6.27
N LYS A 97 1.50 11.32 7.38
CA LYS A 97 1.99 12.55 8.00
C LYS A 97 2.34 12.37 9.46
N ASP A 98 3.35 13.10 9.94
CA ASP A 98 3.62 13.21 11.38
C ASP A 98 2.76 14.29 12.05
N ALA A 99 3.02 14.54 13.34
CA ALA A 99 2.31 15.55 14.13
C ALA A 99 2.66 17.01 13.78
N ASP A 100 3.74 17.23 13.03
CA ASP A 100 4.25 18.53 12.59
C ASP A 100 3.89 18.81 11.12
N ASP A 101 2.99 17.99 10.53
CA ASP A 101 2.48 18.05 9.16
C ASP A 101 3.51 17.72 8.06
N ASN A 102 4.66 17.14 8.42
CA ASN A 102 5.61 16.61 7.43
C ASN A 102 5.03 15.36 6.77
N GLU A 103 5.27 15.20 5.47
CA GLU A 103 4.74 14.08 4.67
C GLU A 103 5.83 13.03 4.39
N ALA A 104 5.45 11.76 4.48
CA ALA A 104 6.20 10.63 3.97
C ALA A 104 5.35 9.91 2.91
N GLU A 105 6.02 9.38 1.90
CA GLU A 105 5.42 8.65 0.78
C GLU A 105 6.34 7.51 0.39
N ASP A 106 5.75 6.37 0.04
CA ASP A 106 6.47 5.23 -0.54
C ASP A 106 5.57 4.50 -1.53
N ASP A 107 6.19 3.81 -2.50
CA ASP A 107 5.51 3.03 -3.53
C ASP A 107 6.18 1.68 -3.81
N ASP A 108 5.35 0.64 -4.04
CA ASP A 108 5.80 -0.71 -4.35
C ASP A 108 5.12 -1.25 -5.64
N PRO A 109 5.90 -1.49 -6.72
CA PRO A 109 5.40 -2.15 -7.93
C PRO A 109 5.43 -3.69 -7.78
N ALA A 110 4.24 -4.30 -7.73
CA ALA A 110 4.05 -5.76 -7.68
C ALA A 110 3.42 -6.34 -8.97
#